data_AF-A0A7C4KVZ0-F1
#
_entry.id   AF-A0A7C4KVZ0-F1
#
_cell.length_a   1.000
_cell.length_b   1.000
_cell.length_c   1.000
_cell.angle_alpha   90.00
_cell.angle_beta   90.00
_cell.angle_gamma   90.00
#
_symmetry.space_group_name_H-M   'P 1'
#
loop_
_entity.id
_entity.type
_entity.pdbx_description
1 polymer ?
#
loop_
_entity_poly.entity_id
_entity_poly.type
_entity_poly.pdbx_seq_one_letter_code
_entity_poly.pdbx_strand_id
1 'polypeptide(L)' 'MSSERVRKPLKACTKCKLLVHHEVDKCPNCGSDTFTDEWSGVAIIVDPEKSEVAKMLGISKPGRYAIRIK' A
#
# COMPACT_ATOMS: atom_id res chain seq x y z
N MET A 1 -16.97 14.83 20.42
CA MET A 1 -17.40 13.55 19.83
C MET A 1 -16.33 13.14 18.84
N SER A 2 -15.39 12.30 19.28
CA SER A 2 -14.26 11.87 18.43
C SER A 2 -14.84 11.11 17.24
N SER A 3 -14.59 11.60 16.03
CA SER A 3 -14.83 10.86 14.79
C SER A 3 -14.28 9.45 14.97
N GLU A 4 -15.17 8.46 15.05
CA GLU A 4 -14.80 7.07 14.88
C GLU A 4 -14.11 7.00 13.52
N ARG A 5 -12.78 6.88 13.53
CA ARG A 5 -12.01 6.75 12.31
C ARG A 5 -12.41 5.40 11.71
N VAL A 6 -13.30 5.43 10.72
CA VAL A 6 -13.66 4.23 9.95
C VAL A 6 -12.35 3.62 9.45
N ARG A 7 -12.01 2.45 9.99
CA ARG A 7 -10.76 1.75 9.65
C ARG A 7 -10.81 1.42 8.17
N LYS A 8 -9.77 1.78 7.43
CA LYS A 8 -9.68 1.41 6.01
C LYS A 8 -9.60 -0.11 5.90
N PRO A 9 -10.19 -0.71 4.84
CA PRO A 9 -10.20 -2.16 4.67
C PRO A 9 -8.81 -2.77 4.47
N LEU A 10 -7.81 -1.94 4.13
CA LEU A 10 -6.43 -2.35 3.89
C LEU A 10 -5.49 -1.56 4.80
N LYS A 11 -4.38 -2.19 5.18
CA LYS A 11 -3.21 -1.55 5.82
C LYS A 11 -2.08 -1.40 4.79
N ALA A 12 -1.26 -0.37 4.95
CA ALA A 12 -0.11 -0.13 4.07
C ALA A 12 1.18 -0.63 4.72
N CYS A 13 2.00 -1.37 3.96
CA CYS A 13 3.37 -1.67 4.38
C CYS A 13 4.18 -0.36 4.44
N THR A 14 4.79 -0.03 5.57
CA THR A 14 5.53 1.23 5.73
C THR A 14 6.82 1.25 4.90
N LYS A 15 7.37 0.08 4.56
CA LYS A 15 8.60 -0.06 3.76
C LYS A 15 8.39 0.11 2.25
N CYS A 16 7.34 -0.49 1.69
CA CYS A 16 7.12 -0.52 0.23
C CYS A 16 5.76 0.00 -0.24
N LYS A 17 4.93 0.51 0.68
CA LYS A 17 3.60 1.09 0.42
C LYS A 17 2.55 0.14 -0.14
N LEU A 18 2.83 -1.16 -0.29
CA LEU A 18 1.84 -2.14 -0.72
C LEU A 18 0.67 -2.17 0.28
N LEU A 19 -0.55 -2.11 -0.25
CA LEU A 19 -1.78 -2.28 0.50
C LEU A 19 -2.14 -3.75 0.57
N VAL A 20 -2.34 -4.24 1.79
CA VAL A 20 -2.70 -5.62 2.09
C VAL A 20 -3.87 -5.66 3.06
N HIS A 21 -4.54 -6.80 3.12
CA HIS A 21 -5.57 -7.02 4.13
C HIS A 21 -4.96 -7.13 5.54
N HIS A 22 -5.79 -6.95 6.56
CA HIS A 22 -5.33 -6.82 7.94
C HIS A 22 -4.74 -8.11 8.53
N GLU A 23 -5.19 -9.25 8.04
CA GLU A 23 -4.72 -10.60 8.39
C GLU A 23 -3.33 -10.93 7.84
N VAL A 24 -2.74 -10.08 7.00
CA VAL A 24 -1.40 -10.33 6.45
C VAL A 24 -0.33 -9.93 7.47
N ASP A 25 0.38 -10.91 8.02
CA ASP A 25 1.43 -10.67 9.03
C ASP A 25 2.77 -10.23 8.43
N LYS A 26 3.09 -10.67 7.21
CA LYS A 26 4.31 -10.28 6.48
C LYS A 26 3.99 -9.80 5.08
N CYS A 27 4.60 -8.70 4.69
CA CYS A 27 4.40 -8.08 3.39
C CYS A 27 4.88 -9.03 2.28
N PRO A 28 4.00 -9.48 1.37
CA PRO A 28 4.36 -10.44 0.33
C PRO A 28 5.30 -9.83 -0.73
N ASN A 29 5.42 -8.50 -0.77
CA ASN A 29 6.32 -7.83 -1.70
C ASN A 29 7.76 -7.72 -1.19
N CYS A 30 7.95 -7.29 0.07
CA CYS A 30 9.27 -6.93 0.61
C CYS A 30 9.64 -7.61 1.95
N GLY A 31 8.81 -8.50 2.48
CA GLY A 31 9.06 -9.29 3.69
C GLY A 31 8.96 -8.55 5.02
N SER A 32 8.64 -7.25 5.01
CA SER A 32 8.46 -6.43 6.22
C SER A 32 7.19 -6.84 6.98
N ASP A 33 7.23 -6.75 8.30
CA ASP A 33 6.13 -6.97 9.24
C ASP A 33 5.55 -5.65 9.80
N THR A 34 6.02 -4.50 9.30
CA THR A 34 5.60 -3.17 9.76
C THR A 34 4.57 -2.56 8.82
N PHE A 35 3.42 -2.20 9.39
CA PHE A 35 2.26 -1.69 8.67
C PHE A 35 1.63 -0.49 9.39
N THR A 36 0.85 0.30 8.64
CA THR A 36 0.09 1.45 9.15
C THR A 36 -1.30 1.50 8.54
N ASP A 37 -2.27 1.95 9.34
CA ASP A 37 -3.64 2.27 8.91
C ASP A 37 -3.77 3.74 8.43
N GLU A 38 -2.74 4.55 8.72
CA GLU A 38 -2.65 5.95 8.34
C GLU A 38 -1.99 6.13 6.97
N TRP A 39 -2.74 5.77 5.93
CA TRP A 39 -2.33 6.01 4.53
C TRP A 39 -3.41 6.76 3.75
N SER A 40 -3.05 7.36 2.62
CA SER A 40 -3.99 8.08 1.73
C SER A 40 -3.58 7.96 0.26
N GLY A 41 -4.58 7.99 -0.62
CA GLY A 41 -4.43 7.76 -2.06
C GLY A 41 -4.13 6.31 -2.40
N VAL A 42 -4.62 5.83 -3.54
CA VAL A 42 -4.39 4.48 -4.04
C VAL A 42 -3.90 4.56 -5.49
N ALA A 43 -2.77 3.92 -5.78
CA ALA A 43 -2.39 3.53 -7.14
C ALA A 43 -2.62 2.03 -7.31
N ILE A 44 -3.29 1.63 -8.39
CA ILE A 44 -3.45 0.23 -8.76
C ILE A 44 -2.57 0.00 -9.99
N ILE A 45 -1.50 -0.77 -9.81
CA ILE A 45 -0.58 -1.13 -10.88
C ILE A 45 -0.96 -2.52 -11.38
N VAL A 46 -1.41 -2.60 -12.63
CA VAL A 46 -1.79 -3.86 -13.29
C VAL A 46 -0.61 -4.47 -14.04
N ASP A 47 0.06 -3.66 -14.87
CA ASP A 47 1.26 -4.04 -15.62
C ASP A 47 2.35 -2.99 -15.35
N PRO A 48 3.35 -3.28 -14.48
CA PRO A 48 4.42 -2.34 -14.16
C PRO A 48 5.29 -1.96 -15.37
N GLU A 49 5.50 -2.85 -16.34
CA GLU A 49 6.40 -2.60 -17.46
C GLU A 49 5.81 -1.58 -18.44
N LYS A 50 4.49 -1.61 -18.60
CA LYS A 50 3.73 -0.68 -19.47
C LYS A 50 3.19 0.55 -18.75
N SER A 51 3.38 0.68 -17.44
CA SER A 51 2.82 1.76 -16.65
C SER A 51 3.86 2.85 -16.37
N GLU A 52 3.65 4.03 -16.95
CA GLU A 52 4.48 5.21 -16.64
C GLU A 52 4.35 5.60 -15.16
N VAL A 53 3.17 5.44 -14.58
CA VAL A 53 2.94 5.66 -13.14
C VAL A 53 3.75 4.69 -12.29
N ALA A 54 3.85 3.43 -12.68
CA ALA A 54 4.66 2.46 -11.95
C ALA A 54 6.15 2.84 -12.00
N LYS A 55 6.66 3.24 -13.17
CA LYS A 55 8.04 3.69 -13.34
C LYS A 55 8.35 4.92 -12.49
N MET A 56 7.49 5.94 -12.53
CA MET A 56 7.62 7.14 -11.71
C MET A 56 7.62 6.83 -10.20
N LEU A 57 6.85 5.84 -9.78
CA LEU A 57 6.76 5.42 -8.37
C LEU A 57 7.81 4.36 -7.98
N GLY A 58 8.67 3.91 -8.90
CA GLY A 58 9.65 2.85 -8.65
C GLY A 58 9.01 1.48 -8.31
N ILE A 59 7.81 1.22 -8.80
CA ILE A 59 7.06 -0.02 -8.56
C ILE A 59 7.35 -1.03 -9.67
N SER A 60 7.86 -2.21 -9.29
CA SER A 60 8.19 -3.30 -10.22
C SER A 60 7.27 -4.52 -10.13
N LYS A 61 6.31 -4.52 -9.19
CA LYS A 61 5.34 -5.62 -9.04
C LYS A 61 3.90 -5.10 -9.13
N PRO A 62 2.97 -5.87 -9.72
CA PRO A 62 1.57 -5.50 -9.75
C PRO A 62 0.98 -5.50 -8.33
N GLY A 63 0.02 -4.62 -8.08
CA GLY A 63 -0.60 -4.50 -6.77
C GLY A 63 -1.27 -3.16 -6.52
N ARG A 64 -1.86 -3.02 -5.33
CA ARG A 64 -2.42 -1.76 -4.84
C ARG A 64 -1.41 -1.11 -3.90
N TYR A 65 -1.09 0.15 -4.12
CA TYR A 65 -0.08 0.88 -3.35
C TYR A 65 -0.67 2.16 -2.79
N ALA A 66 -0.33 2.47 -1.54
CA ALA A 66 -0.61 3.77 -0.96
C ALA A 66 0.29 4.84 -1.62
N ILE A 67 -0.27 6.00 -1.94
CA ILE A 67 0.54 7.13 -2.43
C ILE A 67 1.32 7.76 -1.28
N ARG A 68 0.63 8.02 -0.16
CA ARG A 68 1.21 8.64 1.04
C ARG A 68 0.93 7.81 2.28
N ILE A 69 1.96 7.69 3.11
CA ILE A 69 1.92 7.12 4.46
C ILE A 69 2.20 8.25 5.45
N LYS A 70 1.54 8.22 6.62
CA LYS A 70 1.85 9.07 7.77
C LYS A 70 2.49 8.26 8.88
#